data_AF-A0A9P6GAQ7-F1
#
_entry.id   AF-A0A9P6GAQ7-F1
#
_cell.length_a   1.000
_cell.length_b   1.000
_cell.length_c   1.000
_cell.angle_alpha   90.00
_cell.angle_beta   90.00
_cell.angle_gamma   90.00
#
_symmetry.space_group_name_H-M   'P 1'
#
loop_
_entity.id
_entity.type
_entity.pdbx_description
1 polymer ?
#
loop_
_entity_poly.entity_id
_entity_poly.type
_entity_poly.pdbx_seq_one_letter_code
_entity_poly.pdbx_strand_id
1 'polypeptide(L)'
;MASKIQYLAFFLTTASTASLQFPRRAVSHATNLPNGWTYSGCYVDSVADRELKRAFQWANNQSAAQCISYCSNLGYDIAGTGTYHSHMGDVQINAVKTANDSECGMSCTGNKGEACGGPVRINVYQGPTDLPVKHSGDGKTFEYVGCCPDVQNRLLPAQPLAGPTVTVGMCVDACRKADFSSNATSTAYSGVEYSRGELLLSF
;
A
#
# COMPACT_ATOMS: atom_id res chain seq x y z
N MET A 1 69.09 3.35 -61.24
CA MET A 1 67.74 3.96 -61.33
C MET A 1 66.87 3.25 -60.30
N ALA A 2 66.56 3.87 -59.16
CA ALA A 2 65.69 3.29 -58.13
C ALA A 2 64.63 4.34 -57.77
N SER A 3 63.38 4.05 -58.13
CA SER A 3 62.22 4.92 -57.95
C SER A 3 61.68 4.77 -56.53
N LYS A 4 61.57 5.88 -55.78
CA LYS A 4 60.93 5.92 -54.45
C LYS A 4 59.44 6.17 -54.63
N ILE A 5 58.61 5.19 -54.29
CA ILE A 5 57.15 5.32 -54.23
C ILE A 5 56.79 5.81 -52.83
N GLN A 6 56.22 7.01 -52.74
CA GLN A 6 55.82 7.65 -51.49
C GLN A 6 54.32 7.43 -51.28
N TYR A 7 53.96 6.58 -50.31
CA TYR A 7 52.57 6.31 -49.96
C TYR A 7 52.00 7.45 -49.11
N LEU A 8 50.95 8.11 -49.61
CA LEU A 8 50.14 9.08 -48.87
C LEU A 8 49.13 8.32 -47.99
N ALA A 9 49.28 8.44 -46.67
CA ALA A 9 48.32 7.91 -45.70
C ALA A 9 47.12 8.88 -45.58
N PHE A 10 45.93 8.44 -46.01
CA PHE A 10 44.68 9.14 -45.77
C PHE A 10 44.22 8.87 -44.32
N PHE A 11 44.26 9.89 -43.47
CA PHE A 11 43.67 9.83 -42.14
C PHE A 11 42.15 10.00 -42.26
N LEU A 12 41.40 8.92 -42.00
CA LEU A 12 39.95 8.95 -41.86
C LEU A 12 39.59 9.61 -40.52
N THR A 13 39.11 10.85 -40.57
CA THR A 13 38.55 11.53 -39.41
C THR A 13 37.16 10.97 -39.11
N THR A 14 37.00 10.29 -37.97
CA THR A 14 35.71 9.82 -37.48
C THR A 14 34.89 11.01 -36.97
N ALA A 15 33.75 11.29 -37.61
CA ALA A 15 32.80 12.27 -37.11
C ALA A 15 32.06 11.68 -35.90
N SER A 16 32.22 12.31 -34.74
CA SER A 16 31.55 11.92 -33.49
C SER A 16 30.12 12.47 -33.49
N THR A 17 29.12 11.58 -33.52
CA THR A 17 27.70 11.93 -33.38
C THR A 17 27.36 12.11 -31.90
N ALA A 18 27.46 13.33 -31.39
CA ALA A 18 26.92 13.66 -30.08
C ALA A 18 25.38 13.62 -30.13
N SER A 19 24.77 12.69 -29.39
CA SER A 19 23.32 12.58 -29.27
C SER A 19 22.79 13.63 -28.28
N LEU A 20 21.82 14.43 -28.71
CA LEU A 20 21.10 15.36 -27.85
C LEU A 20 20.17 14.57 -26.90
N GLN A 21 20.64 14.28 -25.69
CA GLN A 21 19.78 13.77 -24.63
C GLN A 21 18.94 14.93 -24.07
N PHE A 22 17.67 15.00 -24.47
CA PHE A 22 16.70 15.82 -23.74
C PHE A 22 16.50 15.19 -22.35
N PRO A 23 16.79 15.89 -21.24
CA PRO A 23 16.53 15.35 -19.92
C PRO A 23 15.02 15.12 -19.80
N ARG A 24 14.61 13.85 -19.66
CA ARG A 24 13.24 13.57 -19.23
C ARG A 24 13.09 14.19 -17.85
N ARG A 25 12.05 15.00 -17.67
CA ARG A 25 11.73 15.57 -16.36
C ARG A 25 11.52 14.40 -15.40
N ALA A 26 12.42 14.26 -14.43
CA ALA A 26 12.24 13.30 -13.35
C ALA A 26 10.96 13.68 -12.61
N VAL A 27 10.05 12.72 -12.49
CA VAL A 27 8.78 12.91 -11.82
C VAL A 27 8.98 12.53 -10.36
N SER A 28 8.56 13.41 -9.45
CA SER A 28 8.70 13.21 -8.00
C SER A 28 7.38 12.78 -7.38
N HIS A 29 7.43 12.29 -6.13
CA HIS A 29 6.23 12.05 -5.35
C HIS A 29 5.38 13.32 -5.21
N ALA A 30 4.09 13.15 -4.91
CA ALA A 30 3.20 14.27 -4.64
C ALA A 30 3.60 15.00 -3.35
N THR A 31 3.55 16.33 -3.38
CA THR A 31 3.86 17.20 -2.23
C THR A 31 2.62 17.91 -1.67
N ASN A 32 1.57 18.06 -2.49
CA ASN A 32 0.29 18.64 -2.08
C ASN A 32 -0.67 17.51 -1.71
N LEU A 33 -0.57 17.03 -0.47
CA LEU A 33 -1.38 15.93 0.04
C LEU A 33 -2.57 16.44 0.86
N PRO A 34 -3.65 15.67 1.00
CA PRO A 34 -4.70 15.93 1.97
C PRO A 34 -4.14 16.11 3.39
N ASN A 35 -4.81 16.91 4.23
CA ASN A 35 -4.33 17.23 5.56
C ASN A 35 -4.07 15.95 6.41
N GLY A 36 -2.94 15.92 7.12
CA GLY A 36 -2.51 14.77 7.92
C GLY A 36 -1.86 13.63 7.14
N TRP A 37 -1.84 13.68 5.81
CA TRP A 37 -1.15 12.68 4.98
C TRP A 37 0.27 13.10 4.64
N THR A 38 1.17 12.12 4.64
CA THR A 38 2.59 12.29 4.33
C THR A 38 3.05 11.21 3.36
N TYR A 39 4.09 11.52 2.57
CA TYR A 39 4.76 10.51 1.76
C TYR A 39 5.71 9.71 2.63
N SER A 40 5.55 8.38 2.63
CA SER A 40 6.34 7.46 3.46
C SER A 40 7.53 6.87 2.70
N GLY A 41 7.46 6.81 1.37
CA GLY A 41 8.57 6.34 0.54
C GLY A 41 8.16 5.46 -0.64
N CYS A 42 9.17 5.03 -1.39
CA CYS A 42 9.04 4.05 -2.45
C CYS A 42 9.27 2.65 -1.87
N TYR A 43 8.40 1.68 -2.22
CA TYR A 43 8.48 0.32 -1.70
C TYR A 43 8.44 -0.72 -2.83
N VAL A 44 9.11 -1.84 -2.62
CA VAL A 44 9.03 -3.03 -3.48
C VAL A 44 7.65 -3.66 -3.34
N ASP A 45 6.91 -3.72 -4.44
CA ASP A 45 5.54 -4.25 -4.47
C ASP A 45 5.36 -5.19 -5.67
N SER A 46 5.53 -6.48 -5.42
CA SER A 46 5.39 -7.52 -6.45
C SER A 46 4.04 -8.21 -6.36
N VAL A 47 3.55 -8.75 -7.48
CA VAL A 47 2.31 -9.54 -7.48
C VAL A 47 2.38 -10.73 -6.52
N ALA A 48 3.55 -11.36 -6.41
CA ALA A 48 3.77 -12.52 -5.54
C ALA A 48 3.91 -12.15 -4.06
N ASP A 49 4.37 -10.94 -3.76
CA ASP A 49 4.56 -10.43 -2.40
C ASP A 49 4.26 -8.93 -2.34
N ARG A 50 2.97 -8.62 -2.31
CA ARG A 50 2.47 -7.25 -2.24
C ARG A 50 2.85 -6.60 -0.91
N GLU A 51 3.17 -5.32 -0.93
CA GLU A 51 3.36 -4.55 0.30
C GLU A 51 2.02 -4.23 0.95
N LEU A 52 1.08 -3.72 0.14
CA LEU A 52 -0.25 -3.34 0.59
C LEU A 52 -1.27 -4.40 0.16
N LYS A 53 -1.74 -5.20 1.13
CA LYS A 53 -2.51 -6.44 0.89
C LYS A 53 -4.02 -6.32 1.18
N ARG A 54 -4.50 -5.20 1.73
CA ARG A 54 -5.85 -5.13 2.28
C ARG A 54 -6.92 -5.02 1.21
N ALA A 55 -6.75 -4.08 0.29
CA ALA A 55 -7.66 -3.93 -0.84
C ALA A 55 -6.95 -3.26 -2.02
N PHE A 56 -7.61 -3.28 -3.17
CA PHE A 56 -7.10 -2.80 -4.44
C PHE A 56 -8.21 -2.17 -5.28
N GLN A 57 -7.86 -1.17 -6.09
CA GLN A 57 -8.76 -0.55 -7.05
C GLN A 57 -8.02 -0.15 -8.33
N TRP A 58 -8.66 -0.31 -9.47
CA TRP A 58 -8.23 0.31 -10.71
C TRP A 58 -8.77 1.74 -10.80
N ALA A 59 -7.98 2.67 -11.34
CA ALA A 59 -8.52 3.94 -11.81
C ALA A 59 -7.82 4.41 -13.10
N ASN A 60 -8.61 4.96 -14.01
CA ASN A 60 -8.12 5.51 -15.27
C ASN A 60 -7.50 6.90 -15.09
N ASN A 61 -7.91 7.61 -14.05
CA ASN A 61 -7.39 8.91 -13.65
C ASN A 61 -6.79 8.71 -12.25
N GLN A 62 -5.55 8.24 -12.17
CA GLN A 62 -4.84 8.04 -10.90
C GLN A 62 -4.06 9.27 -10.49
N SER A 63 -4.04 9.54 -9.20
CA SER A 63 -3.18 10.52 -8.53
C SER A 63 -3.02 10.13 -7.06
N ALA A 64 -2.02 10.70 -6.38
CA ALA A 64 -1.86 10.55 -4.94
C ALA A 64 -3.11 11.00 -4.18
N ALA A 65 -3.68 12.16 -4.53
CA ALA A 65 -4.87 12.69 -3.89
C ALA A 65 -6.10 11.78 -4.06
N GLN A 66 -6.32 11.22 -5.26
CA GLN A 66 -7.44 10.31 -5.51
C GLN A 66 -7.28 8.97 -4.79
N CYS A 67 -6.06 8.42 -4.81
CA CYS A 67 -5.70 7.21 -4.08
C CYS A 67 -5.97 7.40 -2.58
N ILE A 68 -5.40 8.45 -1.98
CA ILE A 68 -5.58 8.79 -0.58
C ILE A 68 -7.06 8.99 -0.23
N SER A 69 -7.81 9.74 -1.04
CA SER A 69 -9.23 10.00 -0.79
C SER A 69 -10.03 8.70 -0.77
N TYR A 70 -9.77 7.78 -1.70
CA TYR A 70 -10.46 6.49 -1.69
C TYR A 70 -10.06 5.63 -0.48
N CYS A 71 -8.76 5.52 -0.18
CA CYS A 71 -8.27 4.74 0.95
C CYS A 71 -8.87 5.24 2.28
N SER A 72 -8.83 6.56 2.50
CA SER A 72 -9.39 7.21 3.69
C SER A 72 -10.91 7.06 3.79
N ASN A 73 -11.65 7.14 2.68
CA ASN A 73 -13.11 6.90 2.67
C ASN A 73 -13.49 5.46 3.07
N LEU A 74 -12.57 4.52 2.88
CA LEU A 74 -12.70 3.13 3.34
C LEU A 74 -12.13 2.90 4.74
N GLY A 75 -11.56 3.93 5.38
CA GLY A 75 -10.99 3.85 6.71
C GLY A 75 -9.56 3.32 6.77
N TYR A 76 -8.83 3.29 5.64
CA TYR A 76 -7.42 2.93 5.60
C TYR A 76 -6.53 4.15 5.75
N ASP A 77 -5.54 4.05 6.66
CA ASP A 77 -4.53 5.06 6.93
C ASP A 77 -3.26 4.89 6.08
N ILE A 78 -3.22 3.87 5.23
CA ILE A 78 -2.13 3.66 4.28
C ILE A 78 -2.66 3.54 2.86
N ALA A 79 -2.09 4.34 1.96
CA ALA A 79 -2.44 4.40 0.56
C ALA A 79 -1.19 4.21 -0.31
N GLY A 80 -1.27 3.35 -1.32
CA GLY A 80 -0.19 3.13 -2.27
C GLY A 80 -0.63 3.42 -3.70
N THR A 81 0.13 4.24 -4.42
CA THR A 81 -0.17 4.57 -5.83
C THR A 81 0.70 3.77 -6.79
N GLY A 82 0.05 3.09 -7.73
CA GLY A 82 0.63 2.67 -8.99
C GLY A 82 -0.01 3.41 -10.17
N THR A 83 0.56 3.26 -11.36
CA THR A 83 0.21 4.10 -12.52
C THR A 83 -1.28 4.09 -12.87
N TYR A 84 -1.96 2.95 -12.66
CA TYR A 84 -3.37 2.75 -12.99
C TYR A 84 -4.20 2.24 -11.80
N HIS A 85 -3.61 2.20 -10.61
CA HIS A 85 -4.25 1.54 -9.49
C HIS A 85 -3.84 2.12 -8.15
N SER A 86 -4.67 1.85 -7.16
CA SER A 86 -4.37 2.15 -5.77
C SER A 86 -4.43 0.88 -4.95
N HIS A 87 -3.58 0.83 -3.92
CA HIS A 87 -3.58 -0.23 -2.93
C HIS A 87 -3.81 0.36 -1.55
N MET A 88 -4.48 -0.41 -0.70
CA MET A 88 -4.78 -0.06 0.68
C MET A 88 -3.98 -0.95 1.63
N GLY A 89 -3.42 -0.34 2.66
CA GLY A 89 -2.81 -1.02 3.80
C GLY A 89 -3.42 -0.56 5.11
N ASP A 90 -3.10 -1.28 6.17
CA ASP A 90 -3.29 -0.90 7.56
C ASP A 90 -1.97 -0.38 8.16
N VAL A 91 -2.06 0.18 9.37
CA VAL A 91 -1.05 0.95 10.15
C VAL A 91 0.43 0.53 10.06
N GLN A 92 0.76 -0.71 9.65
CA GLN A 92 2.14 -1.17 9.50
C GLN A 92 2.55 -1.39 8.04
N ILE A 93 3.59 -0.66 7.63
CA ILE A 93 4.36 -0.89 6.40
C ILE A 93 5.64 -1.62 6.77
N ASN A 94 6.04 -2.59 5.97
CA ASN A 94 7.30 -3.30 6.11
C ASN A 94 8.46 -2.41 5.64
N ALA A 95 9.16 -1.80 6.60
CA ALA A 95 10.33 -0.97 6.35
C ALA A 95 11.47 -1.70 5.60
N VAL A 96 11.51 -3.04 5.59
CA VAL A 96 12.54 -3.81 4.85
C VAL A 96 12.33 -3.73 3.33
N LYS A 97 11.13 -3.37 2.85
CA LYS A 97 10.83 -3.27 1.43
C LYS A 97 11.09 -1.88 0.83
N THR A 98 11.72 -0.95 1.54
CA THR A 98 12.03 0.38 0.98
C THR A 98 12.95 0.27 -0.24
N ALA A 99 12.65 1.06 -1.28
CA ALA A 99 13.42 1.19 -2.50
C ALA A 99 13.81 2.66 -2.74
N ASN A 100 14.67 2.93 -3.72
CA ASN A 100 15.03 4.30 -4.06
C ASN A 100 13.85 4.99 -4.76
N ASP A 101 13.55 6.24 -4.41
CA ASP A 101 12.48 7.03 -5.04
C ASP A 101 12.62 7.13 -6.57
N SER A 102 13.84 7.08 -7.10
CA SER A 102 14.10 7.04 -8.55
C SER A 102 13.48 5.82 -9.26
N GLU A 103 13.20 4.75 -8.53
CA GLU A 103 12.55 3.53 -9.04
C GLU A 103 11.01 3.67 -9.03
N CYS A 104 10.47 4.59 -8.24
CA CYS A 104 9.07 5.00 -8.24
C CYS A 104 8.87 6.27 -9.07
N GLY A 105 9.30 6.26 -10.33
CA GLY A 105 9.29 7.45 -11.22
C GLY A 105 8.23 7.41 -12.33
N MET A 106 7.32 6.43 -12.36
CA MET A 106 6.30 6.36 -13.40
C MET A 106 5.22 7.41 -13.17
N SER A 107 4.95 8.24 -14.17
CA SER A 107 3.90 9.27 -14.11
C SER A 107 2.53 8.68 -13.80
N CYS A 108 1.76 9.33 -12.93
CA CYS A 108 0.35 9.01 -12.75
C CYS A 108 -0.46 9.32 -14.01
N THR A 109 -1.56 8.59 -14.23
CA THR A 109 -2.43 8.80 -15.39
C THR A 109 -3.29 10.06 -15.28
N GLY A 110 -3.70 10.43 -14.06
CA GLY A 110 -4.47 11.63 -13.78
C GLY A 110 -3.64 12.86 -13.42
N ASN A 111 -2.36 12.67 -13.09
CA ASN A 111 -1.41 13.76 -12.91
C ASN A 111 -0.01 13.36 -13.40
N LYS A 112 0.32 13.69 -14.65
CA LYS A 112 1.63 13.32 -15.23
C LYS A 112 2.83 14.00 -14.57
N GLY A 113 2.59 15.04 -13.77
CA GLY A 113 3.62 15.78 -13.03
C GLY A 113 4.02 15.13 -11.70
N GLU A 114 3.36 14.05 -11.28
CA GLU A 114 3.66 13.34 -10.03
C GLU A 114 3.84 11.83 -10.27
N ALA A 115 4.54 11.18 -9.35
CA ALA A 115 4.94 9.79 -9.47
C ALA A 115 3.92 8.84 -8.82
N CYS A 116 3.64 7.75 -9.54
CA CYS A 116 2.72 6.66 -9.20
C CYS A 116 3.36 5.31 -9.47
N GLY A 117 4.37 4.98 -8.67
CA GLY A 117 5.05 3.71 -8.62
C GLY A 117 6.06 3.51 -9.74
N GLY A 118 6.31 2.24 -10.02
CA GLY A 118 7.27 1.79 -11.02
C GLY A 118 7.16 0.29 -11.23
N PRO A 119 8.00 -0.31 -12.09
CA PRO A 119 8.03 -1.76 -12.27
C PRO A 119 8.30 -2.45 -10.92
N VAL A 120 7.30 -3.15 -10.39
CA VAL A 120 7.38 -3.82 -9.08
C VAL A 120 7.66 -2.81 -7.94
N ARG A 121 7.16 -1.58 -8.08
CA ARG A 121 7.34 -0.49 -7.11
C ARG A 121 6.04 0.25 -6.87
N ILE A 122 5.86 0.73 -5.64
CA ILE A 122 4.70 1.52 -5.23
C ILE A 122 5.14 2.72 -4.38
N ASN A 123 4.59 3.90 -4.65
CA ASN A 123 4.74 5.04 -3.73
C ASN A 123 3.72 4.90 -2.61
N VAL A 124 4.17 4.96 -1.36
CA VAL A 124 3.31 4.79 -0.18
C VAL A 124 3.13 6.12 0.54
N TYR A 125 1.91 6.37 0.97
CA TYR A 125 1.48 7.52 1.74
C TYR A 125 0.82 7.04 3.03
N GLN A 126 1.09 7.74 4.12
CA GLN A 126 0.55 7.46 5.43
C GLN A 126 -0.26 8.65 5.93
N GLY A 127 -1.50 8.36 6.32
CA GLY A 127 -2.43 9.30 6.94
C GLY A 127 -2.26 9.36 8.45
N PRO A 128 -3.10 10.16 9.12
CA PRO A 128 -3.07 10.24 10.57
C PRO A 128 -3.62 8.93 11.18
N THR A 129 -3.04 8.48 12.30
CA THR A 129 -3.39 7.19 12.95
C THR A 129 -4.77 7.19 13.63
N ASP A 130 -5.45 8.33 13.62
CA ASP A 130 -6.79 8.57 14.17
C ASP A 130 -7.83 8.87 13.08
N LEU A 131 -7.55 8.51 11.80
CA LEU A 131 -8.62 8.43 10.82
C LEU A 131 -9.78 7.65 11.46
N PRO A 132 -11.05 8.01 11.21
CA PRO A 132 -12.16 7.19 11.60
C PRO A 132 -11.98 5.87 10.85
N VAL A 133 -11.24 4.94 11.45
CA VAL A 133 -11.04 3.62 10.91
C VAL A 133 -12.45 3.10 10.85
N LYS A 134 -12.94 2.90 9.63
CA LYS A 134 -14.24 2.33 9.41
C LYS A 134 -14.11 0.84 9.70
N HIS A 135 -13.86 0.55 10.97
CA HIS A 135 -14.09 -0.74 11.57
C HIS A 135 -15.59 -0.96 11.43
N SER A 136 -15.96 -1.47 10.27
CA SER A 136 -17.30 -1.94 10.05
C SER A 136 -17.27 -3.33 10.66
N GLY A 137 -18.21 -3.63 11.55
CA GLY A 137 -18.54 -5.04 11.74
C GLY A 137 -19.06 -5.63 10.42
N ASP A 138 -19.76 -6.75 10.49
CA ASP A 138 -20.32 -7.37 9.27
C ASP A 138 -21.51 -6.59 8.66
N GLY A 139 -21.95 -5.51 9.31
CA GLY A 139 -23.14 -4.74 8.94
C GLY A 139 -24.44 -5.52 9.08
N LYS A 140 -24.44 -6.63 9.83
CA LYS A 140 -25.57 -7.57 9.99
C LYS A 140 -25.84 -7.91 11.46
N THR A 141 -24.84 -8.44 12.16
CA THR A 141 -24.95 -9.01 13.51
C THR A 141 -23.85 -8.54 14.46
N PHE A 142 -22.72 -8.06 13.94
CA PHE A 142 -21.64 -7.48 14.72
C PHE A 142 -21.48 -6.02 14.32
N GLU A 143 -21.46 -5.15 15.32
CA GLU A 143 -21.12 -3.73 15.19
C GLU A 143 -19.72 -3.52 15.80
N TYR A 144 -18.99 -2.54 15.29
CA TYR A 144 -17.71 -2.20 15.90
C TYR A 144 -17.92 -1.41 17.19
N VAL A 145 -17.38 -1.96 18.27
CA VAL A 145 -17.54 -1.41 19.62
C VAL A 145 -16.38 -0.52 20.06
N GLY A 146 -15.21 -0.59 19.40
CA GLY A 146 -14.03 0.21 19.73
C GLY A 146 -12.71 -0.57 19.73
N CYS A 147 -11.61 0.18 19.86
CA CYS A 147 -10.28 -0.37 20.12
C CYS A 147 -10.14 -0.53 21.63
N CYS A 148 -10.26 -1.77 22.12
CA CYS A 148 -10.27 -2.06 23.54
C CYS A 148 -8.88 -2.53 23.99
N PRO A 149 -8.33 -1.99 25.10
CA PRO A 149 -7.04 -2.44 25.63
C PRO A 149 -7.13 -3.87 26.16
N ASP A 150 -6.19 -4.72 25.74
CA ASP A 150 -6.04 -6.08 26.24
C ASP A 150 -5.02 -6.09 27.40
N VAL A 151 -5.50 -5.99 28.65
CA VAL A 151 -4.65 -5.81 29.83
C VAL A 151 -4.96 -6.81 30.95
N GLN A 152 -3.90 -7.35 31.56
CA GLN A 152 -3.85 -8.23 32.74
C GLN A 152 -4.62 -9.57 32.60
N ASN A 153 -5.89 -9.54 32.23
CA ASN A 153 -6.68 -10.67 31.77
C ASN A 153 -7.04 -10.45 30.30
N ARG A 154 -6.88 -11.49 29.47
CA ARG A 154 -7.33 -11.47 28.08
C ARG A 154 -8.74 -10.89 27.99
N LEU A 155 -8.89 -9.78 27.28
CA LEU A 155 -10.20 -9.15 27.07
C LEU A 155 -11.16 -10.14 26.41
N LEU A 156 -10.64 -10.98 25.50
CA LEU A 156 -11.38 -12.03 24.83
C LEU A 156 -10.80 -13.42 25.15
N PRO A 157 -11.32 -14.13 26.17
CA PRO A 157 -10.71 -15.36 26.69
C PRO A 157 -10.95 -16.64 25.87
N ALA A 158 -11.68 -16.60 24.74
CA ALA A 158 -11.88 -17.80 23.90
C ALA A 158 -10.64 -18.14 23.04
N GLN A 159 -10.64 -19.34 22.44
CA GLN A 159 -9.50 -19.82 21.64
C GLN A 159 -9.19 -18.87 20.46
N PRO A 160 -7.93 -18.46 20.29
CA PRO A 160 -7.56 -17.56 19.23
C PRO A 160 -7.56 -18.27 17.87
N LEU A 161 -8.12 -17.61 16.85
CA LEU A 161 -7.78 -17.92 15.47
C LEU A 161 -6.33 -17.47 15.24
N ALA A 162 -5.45 -18.43 14.96
CA ALA A 162 -4.04 -18.16 14.67
C ALA A 162 -3.76 -18.33 13.18
N GLY A 163 -3.19 -17.30 12.56
CA GLY A 163 -2.72 -17.34 11.17
C GLY A 163 -2.13 -16.00 10.73
N PRO A 164 -1.31 -15.96 9.67
CA PRO A 164 -0.67 -14.73 9.19
C PRO A 164 -1.65 -13.74 8.53
N THR A 165 -2.92 -14.13 8.34
CA THR A 165 -3.90 -13.37 7.56
C THR A 165 -5.29 -13.42 8.19
N VAL A 166 -5.39 -13.23 9.51
CA VAL A 166 -6.70 -13.14 10.17
C VAL A 166 -7.38 -11.83 9.81
N THR A 167 -8.65 -11.91 9.41
CA THR A 167 -9.51 -10.74 9.11
C THR A 167 -10.64 -10.63 10.13
N VAL A 168 -11.27 -9.45 10.21
CA VAL A 168 -12.47 -9.23 11.02
C VAL A 168 -13.58 -10.23 10.65
N GLY A 169 -13.79 -10.44 9.34
CA GLY A 169 -14.78 -11.41 8.85
C GLY A 169 -14.51 -12.85 9.30
N MET A 170 -13.24 -13.27 9.35
CA MET A 170 -12.88 -14.59 9.87
C MET A 170 -13.21 -14.75 11.36
N CYS A 171 -13.01 -13.70 12.15
CA CYS A 171 -13.35 -13.71 13.58
C CYS A 171 -14.87 -13.76 13.76
N VAL A 172 -15.63 -12.95 13.02
CA VAL A 172 -17.10 -12.97 13.02
C VAL A 172 -17.64 -14.35 12.61
N ASP A 173 -17.09 -14.96 11.55
CA ASP A 173 -17.51 -16.28 11.10
C ASP A 173 -17.17 -17.39 12.10
N ALA A 174 -16.03 -17.29 12.79
CA ALA A 174 -15.69 -18.20 13.88
C ALA A 174 -16.61 -18.04 15.08
N CYS A 175 -16.96 -16.80 15.45
CA CYS A 175 -17.99 -16.52 16.45
C CYS A 175 -19.31 -17.21 16.09
N ARG A 176 -19.78 -17.07 14.85
CA ARG A 176 -21.01 -17.72 14.37
C ARG A 176 -20.91 -19.25 14.41
N LYS A 177 -19.79 -19.83 13.96
CA LYS A 177 -19.57 -21.28 13.97
C LYS A 177 -19.47 -21.87 15.37
N ALA A 178 -19.02 -21.08 16.34
CA ALA A 178 -18.98 -21.44 17.75
C ALA A 178 -20.33 -21.22 18.45
N ASP A 179 -21.41 -20.93 17.70
CA ASP A 179 -22.73 -20.55 18.22
C ASP A 179 -22.73 -19.34 19.16
N PHE A 180 -21.70 -18.49 19.11
CA PHE A 180 -21.68 -17.17 19.76
C PHE A 180 -22.53 -16.15 19.00
N SER A 181 -23.63 -16.56 18.35
CA SER A 181 -24.54 -15.59 17.74
C SER A 181 -25.24 -14.79 18.83
N SER A 182 -25.55 -13.52 18.56
CA SER A 182 -26.40 -12.69 19.40
C SER A 182 -27.82 -13.29 19.48
N ASN A 183 -28.03 -14.28 20.36
CA ASN A 183 -29.36 -14.59 20.85
C ASN A 183 -29.82 -13.40 21.72
N ALA A 184 -31.13 -13.15 21.81
CA ALA A 184 -31.77 -12.01 22.46
C ALA A 184 -31.38 -11.79 23.94
N THR A 185 -30.58 -12.68 24.54
CA THR A 185 -30.12 -12.64 25.92
C THR A 185 -28.59 -12.66 26.09
N SER A 186 -27.78 -12.64 25.02
CA SER A 186 -26.30 -12.71 25.13
C SER A 186 -25.59 -11.81 24.11
N THR A 187 -24.62 -11.03 24.57
CA THR A 187 -23.78 -10.20 23.69
C THR A 187 -22.47 -10.93 23.40
N ALA A 188 -22.20 -11.19 22.13
CA ALA A 188 -20.95 -11.78 21.69
C ALA A 188 -20.00 -10.71 21.16
N TYR A 189 -18.72 -10.86 21.48
CA TYR A 189 -17.65 -9.99 21.03
C TYR A 189 -16.63 -10.79 20.22
N SER A 190 -16.16 -10.19 19.13
CA SER A 190 -15.01 -10.68 18.39
C SER A 190 -14.00 -9.56 18.24
N GLY A 191 -12.71 -9.88 18.26
CA GLY A 191 -11.63 -8.92 18.20
C GLY A 191 -10.45 -9.44 17.40
N VAL A 192 -9.64 -8.52 16.91
CA VAL A 192 -8.38 -8.82 16.25
C VAL A 192 -7.25 -8.08 16.96
N GLU A 193 -6.15 -8.77 17.21
CA GLU A 193 -4.97 -8.24 17.87
C GLU A 193 -3.73 -8.71 17.07
N TYR A 194 -2.90 -7.80 16.58
CA TYR A 194 -1.65 -8.13 15.87
C TYR A 194 -1.81 -9.17 14.72
N SER A 195 -2.88 -9.07 13.93
CA SER A 195 -3.25 -10.07 12.90
C SER A 195 -3.59 -11.47 13.41
N ARG A 196 -3.91 -11.62 14.70
CA ARG A 196 -4.55 -12.79 15.33
C ARG A 196 -6.00 -12.45 15.66
N GLY A 197 -6.87 -13.46 15.76
CA GLY A 197 -8.29 -13.28 16.07
C GLY A 197 -8.65 -13.90 17.42
N GLU A 198 -9.55 -13.26 18.17
CA GLU A 198 -10.00 -13.69 19.51
C GLU A 198 -11.52 -13.45 19.67
N LEU A 199 -12.16 -14.16 20.62
CA LEU A 199 -13.62 -14.17 20.79
C LEU A 199 -14.01 -14.18 22.29
N LEU A 200 -15.20 -13.66 22.65
CA LEU A 200 -15.81 -13.74 24.00
C LEU A 200 -17.33 -13.75 23.91
N LEU A 201 -17.98 -14.43 24.86
CA LEU A 201 -19.41 -14.33 25.13
C LEU A 201 -19.65 -13.72 26.51
N SER A 202 -20.43 -12.64 26.60
CA SER A 202 -20.92 -12.10 27.87
C SER A 202 -22.39 -12.49 28.05
N PHE A 203 -22.70 -13.08 29.21
CA PHE A 203 -24.07 -13.39 29.67
C PHE A 203 -24.61 -12.28 30.55
#